data_AF-A0A3M0ZGY4-F1
#
_entry.id   AF-A0A3M0ZGY4-F1
#
_cell.length_a   1.000
_cell.length_b   1.000
_cell.length_c   1.000
_cell.angle_alpha   90.00
_cell.angle_beta   90.00
_cell.angle_gamma   90.00
#
_symmetry.space_group_name_H-M   'P 1'
#
loop_
_entity.id
_entity.type
_entity.pdbx_description
1 polymer ?
#
loop_
_entity_poly.entity_id
_entity_poly.type
_entity_poly.pdbx_seq_one_letter_code
_entity_poly.pdbx_strand_id
1 'polypeptide(L)'
;MQGKREPSVWDRIPYPLVCAAVGLAVGWTPALVHGPIPAKFDRFFLDGHTAVWAFYSARSLIGALVGLVAWPRRWLLRGPMCGLVAMVPPGFFLLATPGCGPT
;
A
#
# COMPACT_ATOMS: atom_id res chain seq x y z
N MET A 1 -39.64 19.82 -8.46
CA MET A 1 -38.51 20.42 -9.19
C MET A 1 -37.23 19.77 -8.71
N GLN A 2 -36.70 18.77 -9.43
CA GLN A 2 -35.40 18.18 -9.13
C GLN A 2 -34.31 19.08 -9.70
N GLY A 3 -33.57 19.77 -8.85
CA GLY A 3 -32.40 20.54 -9.27
C GLY A 3 -31.37 19.59 -9.88
N LYS A 4 -30.99 19.83 -11.13
CA LYS A 4 -29.85 19.14 -11.76
C LYS A 4 -28.61 19.47 -10.94
N ARG A 5 -28.08 18.48 -10.23
CA ARG A 5 -26.80 18.61 -9.53
C ARG A 5 -25.72 18.72 -10.60
N GLU A 6 -24.93 19.78 -10.57
CA GLU A 6 -23.77 19.88 -11.45
C GLU A 6 -22.81 18.71 -11.16
N PRO A 7 -22.26 18.06 -12.19
CA PRO A 7 -21.31 16.97 -12.00
C PRO A 7 -20.08 17.52 -11.29
N SER A 8 -19.78 16.96 -10.13
CA SER A 8 -18.63 17.32 -9.33
C SER A 8 -17.33 16.78 -9.96
N VAL A 9 -16.19 17.34 -9.58
CA VAL A 9 -14.88 16.82 -10.01
C VAL A 9 -14.72 15.33 -9.68
N TRP A 10 -15.32 14.88 -8.57
CA TRP A 10 -15.31 13.48 -8.13
C TRP A 10 -16.07 12.53 -9.05
N ASP A 11 -17.04 13.02 -9.83
CA ASP A 11 -17.78 12.20 -10.80
C ASP A 11 -16.92 11.83 -12.03
N ARG A 12 -15.82 12.57 -12.25
CA ARG A 12 -14.92 12.38 -13.40
C ARG A 12 -13.70 11.53 -13.09
N ILE A 13 -13.36 11.33 -11.81
CA ILE A 13 -12.18 10.56 -11.42
C ILE A 13 -12.55 9.07 -11.38
N PRO A 14 -11.89 8.21 -12.17
CA PRO A 14 -12.17 6.77 -12.14
C PRO A 14 -11.81 6.21 -10.78
N TYR A 15 -12.78 5.56 -10.13
CA TYR A 15 -12.63 4.94 -8.81
C TYR A 15 -11.38 4.03 -8.67
N PRO A 16 -11.01 3.20 -9.67
CA PRO A 16 -9.77 2.41 -9.60
C PRO A 16 -8.50 3.26 -9.44
N LEU A 17 -8.49 4.47 -10.01
CA LEU A 17 -7.33 5.38 -9.94
C LEU A 17 -7.20 6.00 -8.56
N VAL A 18 -8.33 6.33 -7.90
CA VAL A 18 -8.34 6.75 -6.50
C VAL A 18 -7.83 5.61 -5.62
N CYS A 19 -8.33 4.39 -5.80
CA CYS A 19 -7.89 3.24 -5.00
C CYS A 19 -6.42 2.89 -5.23
N ALA A 20 -5.93 2.96 -6.47
CA ALA A 20 -4.52 2.74 -6.78
C ALA A 20 -3.63 3.82 -6.16
N ALA A 21 -4.03 5.09 -6.21
CA ALA A 21 -3.29 6.19 -5.59
C ALA A 21 -3.23 6.06 -4.07
N VAL A 22 -4.35 5.73 -3.42
CA VAL A 22 -4.40 5.46 -1.97
C VAL A 22 -3.54 4.24 -1.62
N GLY A 23 -3.64 3.17 -2.40
CA GLY A 23 -2.83 1.97 -2.21
C GLY A 23 -1.33 2.23 -2.34
N LEU A 24 -0.91 3.02 -3.33
CA LEU A 24 0.47 3.47 -3.49
C LEU A 24 0.93 4.33 -2.31
N ALA A 25 0.13 5.30 -1.88
CA ALA A 25 0.45 6.16 -0.73
C ALA A 25 0.65 5.33 0.55
N VAL A 26 -0.25 4.37 0.82
CA VAL A 26 -0.16 3.46 1.97
C VAL A 26 1.01 2.46 1.82
N GLY A 27 1.28 2.01 0.60
CA GLY A 27 2.44 1.17 0.27
C GLY A 27 3.75 1.86 0.61
N TRP A 28 3.85 3.16 0.35
CA TRP A 28 5.01 4.01 0.56
C TRP A 28 5.19 4.58 1.97
N THR A 29 4.18 4.51 2.84
CA THR A 29 4.28 5.03 4.21
C THR A 29 5.60 4.68 4.93
N PRO A 30 6.14 3.45 4.81
CA PRO A 30 7.43 3.12 5.42
C PRO A 30 8.61 3.95 4.90
N ALA A 31 8.72 4.13 3.59
CA ALA A 31 9.76 4.96 3.01
C ALA A 31 9.61 6.42 3.44
N LEU A 32 8.38 6.91 3.58
CA LEU A 32 8.08 8.30 3.93
C LEU A 32 8.34 8.64 5.41
N VAL A 33 8.12 7.69 6.33
CA VAL A 33 8.19 7.97 7.78
C VAL A 33 9.59 7.72 8.36
N HIS A 34 10.37 6.82 7.77
CA HIS A 34 11.60 6.30 8.40
C HIS A 34 12.74 6.02 7.40
N GLY A 35 12.50 6.22 6.10
CA GLY A 35 13.50 6.01 5.05
C GLY A 35 13.93 4.54 4.87
N PRO A 36 14.62 4.22 3.76
CA PRO A 36 15.25 2.91 3.58
C PRO A 36 16.34 2.69 4.63
N ILE A 37 16.29 1.54 5.31
CA ILE A 37 17.32 1.13 6.28
C ILE A 37 17.91 -0.23 5.83
N PRO A 38 18.89 -0.23 4.89
CA PRO A 38 19.55 -1.43 4.40
C PRO A 38 20.14 -2.31 5.50
N ALA A 39 20.70 -1.67 6.53
CA ALA A 39 21.34 -2.33 7.68
C ALA A 39 20.42 -3.33 8.42
N LYS A 40 19.09 -3.23 8.27
CA LYS A 40 18.15 -4.21 8.83
C LYS A 40 18.21 -5.55 8.10
N PHE A 41 18.41 -5.53 6.79
CA PHE A 41 18.47 -6.71 5.94
C PHE A 41 19.88 -7.31 5.91
N ASP A 42 20.91 -6.48 6.05
CA ASP A 42 22.31 -6.94 6.14
C ASP A 42 22.51 -7.90 7.32
N ARG A 43 21.75 -7.72 8.43
CA ARG A 43 21.74 -8.65 9.59
C ARG A 43 21.30 -10.06 9.24
N PHE A 44 20.54 -10.24 8.17
CA PHE A 44 20.08 -11.53 7.68
C PHE A 44 20.95 -12.07 6.53
N PHE A 45 22.14 -11.50 6.32
CA PHE A 45 23.05 -11.86 5.23
C PHE A 45 22.45 -11.65 3.83
N LEU A 46 21.54 -10.67 3.71
CA LEU A 46 20.97 -10.22 2.43
C LEU A 46 21.67 -8.93 1.99
N ASP A 47 21.72 -8.68 0.68
CA ASP A 47 22.08 -7.36 0.16
C ASP A 47 20.99 -6.35 0.58
N GLY A 48 21.28 -5.53 1.59
CA GLY A 48 20.24 -4.73 2.23
C GLY A 48 19.67 -3.63 1.35
N HIS A 49 20.46 -3.12 0.40
CA HIS A 49 19.98 -2.12 -0.55
C HIS A 49 18.96 -2.75 -1.50
N THR A 50 19.25 -3.93 -2.03
CA THR A 50 18.33 -4.67 -2.89
C THR A 50 17.09 -5.11 -2.12
N ALA A 51 17.26 -5.65 -0.92
CA ALA A 51 16.16 -6.16 -0.10
C ALA A 51 15.20 -5.06 0.37
N VAL A 52 15.70 -3.87 0.74
CA VAL A 52 14.83 -2.76 1.19
C VAL A 52 13.98 -2.22 0.04
N TRP A 53 14.55 -2.10 -1.16
CA TRP A 53 13.80 -1.67 -2.34
C TRP A 53 12.83 -2.75 -2.81
N ALA A 54 13.20 -4.02 -2.76
CA ALA A 54 12.28 -5.13 -3.04
C ALA A 54 11.09 -5.12 -2.08
N PHE A 55 11.32 -4.87 -0.79
CA PHE A 55 10.28 -4.76 0.23
C PHE A 55 9.31 -3.59 -0.05
N TYR A 56 9.81 -2.40 -0.37
CA TYR A 56 8.95 -1.25 -0.71
C TYR A 56 8.21 -1.42 -2.05
N SER A 57 8.86 -2.03 -3.03
CA SER A 57 8.25 -2.34 -4.33
C SER A 57 7.10 -3.33 -4.16
N ALA A 58 7.29 -4.39 -3.37
CA ALA A 58 6.24 -5.36 -3.06
C ALA A 58 5.05 -4.71 -2.36
N ARG A 59 5.29 -3.82 -1.38
CA ARG A 59 4.21 -3.06 -0.71
C ARG A 59 3.44 -2.15 -1.66
N SER A 60 4.13 -1.50 -2.59
CA SER A 60 3.52 -0.62 -3.60
C SER A 60 2.71 -1.42 -4.61
N LEU A 61 3.21 -2.60 -5.01
CA LEU A 61 2.51 -3.54 -5.88
C LEU A 61 1.22 -4.04 -5.24
N ILE A 62 1.23 -4.34 -3.93
CA ILE A 62 0.01 -4.68 -3.18
C ILE A 62 -1.00 -3.54 -3.25
N GLY A 63 -0.58 -2.30 -3.02
CA GLY A 63 -1.43 -1.12 -3.16
C GLY A 63 -2.03 -0.92 -4.56
N ALA A 64 -1.26 -1.21 -5.60
CA ALA A 64 -1.72 -1.17 -6.98
C ALA A 64 -2.73 -2.29 -7.28
N LEU A 65 -2.46 -3.52 -6.83
CA LEU A 65 -3.35 -4.67 -7.00
C LEU A 65 -4.69 -4.46 -6.27
N VAL A 66 -4.67 -3.82 -5.11
CA VAL A 66 -5.87 -3.39 -4.37
C VAL A 66 -6.75 -2.45 -5.20
N GLY A 67 -6.13 -1.48 -5.87
CA GLY A 67 -6.84 -0.54 -6.75
C GLY A 67 -7.46 -1.22 -7.97
N LEU A 68 -6.76 -2.21 -8.54
CA LEU A 68 -7.22 -2.99 -9.69
C LEU A 68 -8.34 -3.99 -9.34
N VAL A 69 -8.31 -4.60 -8.14
CA VAL A 69 -9.29 -5.60 -7.70
C VAL A 69 -10.59 -4.96 -7.16
N ALA A 70 -10.73 -3.63 -7.19
CA ALA A 70 -11.90 -2.92 -6.70
C ALA A 70 -13.19 -3.08 -7.55
N TRP A 71 -13.25 -4.12 -8.40
CA TRP A 71 -14.39 -4.49 -9.23
C TRP A 71 -15.13 -5.69 -8.59
N PRO A 72 -16.45 -5.66 -8.32
CA PRO A 72 -17.48 -4.69 -8.74
C PRO A 72 -17.83 -3.63 -7.67
N ARG A 73 -18.40 -2.49 -8.13
CA ARG A 73 -18.81 -1.31 -7.33
C ARG A 73 -19.62 -1.56 -6.04
N ARG A 74 -20.23 -2.73 -5.88
CA ARG A 74 -21.03 -3.09 -4.68
C ARG A 74 -20.17 -3.61 -3.53
N TRP A 75 -18.89 -3.93 -3.79
CA TRP A 75 -17.95 -4.53 -2.85
C TRP A 75 -16.67 -3.68 -2.75
N LEU A 76 -16.84 -2.38 -2.52
CA LEU A 76 -15.75 -1.41 -2.38
C LEU A 76 -14.76 -1.79 -1.27
N LEU A 77 -15.19 -2.60 -0.30
CA LEU A 77 -14.36 -3.11 0.79
C LEU A 77 -13.40 -4.23 0.40
N ARG A 78 -13.63 -4.96 -0.70
CA ARG A 78 -12.80 -6.14 -1.08
C ARG A 78 -11.38 -5.76 -1.44
N GLY A 79 -11.22 -4.72 -2.26
CA GLY A 79 -9.91 -4.19 -2.61
C GLY A 79 -9.06 -3.92 -1.36
N PRO A 80 -9.49 -3.00 -0.47
CA PRO A 80 -8.73 -2.68 0.74
C PRO A 80 -8.54 -3.89 1.67
N MET A 81 -9.51 -4.80 1.80
CA MET A 81 -9.36 -6.03 2.59
C MET A 81 -8.30 -6.98 2.00
N CYS A 82 -8.28 -7.18 0.68
CA CYS A 82 -7.24 -7.98 0.02
C CYS A 82 -5.85 -7.33 0.18
N GLY A 83 -5.78 -6.00 0.17
CA GLY A 83 -4.57 -5.25 0.47
C GLY A 83 -4.07 -5.45 1.87
N LEU A 84 -4.98 -5.40 2.84
CA LEU A 84 -4.69 -5.66 4.24
C LEU A 84 -4.18 -7.09 4.45
N VAL A 85 -4.80 -8.08 3.81
CA VAL A 85 -4.34 -9.48 3.82
C VAL A 85 -2.97 -9.61 3.16
N ALA A 86 -2.73 -8.97 2.03
CA ALA A 86 -1.45 -9.01 1.35
C ALA A 86 -0.34 -8.25 2.11
N MET A 87 -0.70 -7.36 3.05
CA MET A 87 0.22 -6.74 4.02
C MET A 87 0.59 -7.65 5.18
N VAL A 88 -0.07 -8.80 5.36
CA VAL A 88 0.22 -9.72 6.47
C VAL A 88 1.65 -10.29 6.39
N PRO A 89 2.15 -10.84 5.26
CA PRO A 89 3.52 -11.32 5.19
C PRO A 89 4.58 -10.22 5.45
N PRO A 90 4.49 -9.03 4.83
CA PRO A 90 5.36 -7.90 5.17
C PRO A 90 5.24 -7.45 6.64
N GLY A 91 4.04 -7.51 7.21
CA GLY A 91 3.77 -7.16 8.60
C GLY A 91 4.47 -8.10 9.57
N PHE A 92 4.36 -9.41 9.36
CA PHE A 92 5.09 -10.41 10.16
C PHE A 92 6.61 -10.23 10.06
N PHE A 93 7.12 -9.96 8.86
CA PHE A 93 8.54 -9.67 8.67
C PHE A 93 8.99 -8.44 9.48
N LEU A 94 8.20 -7.35 9.46
CA LEU A 94 8.49 -6.14 10.25
C LEU A 94 8.46 -6.41 11.77
N LEU A 95 7.47 -7.15 12.26
CA LEU A 95 7.36 -7.55 13.67
C LEU A 95 8.52 -8.43 14.12
N ALA A 96 9.00 -9.32 13.25
CA ALA A 96 10.15 -10.17 13.51
C ALA A 96 11.50 -9.44 13.41
N THR A 97 11.54 -8.22 12.86
CA THR A 97 12.78 -7.45 12.69
C THR A 97 13.06 -6.59 13.93
N PRO A 98 14.08 -6.92 14.75
CA PRO A 98 14.40 -6.15 15.95
C PRO A 98 14.80 -4.71 15.62
N GLY A 99 14.17 -3.73 16.27
CA GLY A 99 14.37 -2.29 16.06
C GLY A 99 13.32 -1.59 15.18
N CYS A 100 12.17 -2.23 14.92
CA CYS A 100 11.03 -1.66 14.17
C CYS A 100 9.81 -1.29 15.04
N GLY A 101 9.96 -1.19 16.37
CA GLY A 101 8.90 -0.82 17.30
C GLY A 101 9.27 0.39 18.15
N PRO A 102 8.30 1.05 18.81
CA PRO A 102 8.58 2.15 19.72
C PRO A 102 9.51 1.66 20.83
N THR A 103 10.68 2.28 20.91
CA THR A 103 11.60 2.21 22.05
C THR A 103 11.21 3.25 23.09
#